data_AF-A0A654E3M1-F1
#
_entry.id   AF-A0A654E3M1-F1
#
_cell.length_a   1.000
_cell.length_b   1.000
_cell.length_c   1.000
_cell.angle_alpha   90.00
_cell.angle_beta   90.00
_cell.angle_gamma   90.00
#
_symmetry.space_group_name_H-M   'P 1'
#
loop_
_entity.id
_entity.type
_entity.pdbx_description
1 polymer ?
#
loop_
_entity_poly.entity_id
_entity_poly.type
_entity_poly.pdbx_seq_one_letter_code
_entity_poly.pdbx_strand_id
1 'polypeptide(L)'
;MNALKVTMFAALICLGYQGMAQRGSFDPAERVSQEKQNVLESMEDLTEDQQVVIDQIYENHLEKVQEITASTDGPSPEVREKMMVINKEKNELMKDVLSDEQYAKYEQLIARKGRGPRGK
;
A
#
# COMPACT_ATOMS: atom_id res chain seq x y z
N MET A 1 -5.24 -53.58 12.96
CA MET A 1 -6.52 -53.52 12.24
C MET A 1 -7.44 -52.55 12.97
N ASN A 2 -7.58 -51.36 12.37
CA ASN A 2 -8.52 -50.24 12.55
C ASN A 2 -9.31 -50.16 13.86
N ALA A 3 -8.84 -49.29 14.76
CA ALA A 3 -9.49 -48.98 16.03
C ALA A 3 -10.58 -47.91 15.88
N LEU A 4 -11.67 -48.17 16.58
CA LEU A 4 -12.52 -47.25 17.33
C LEU A 4 -13.31 -46.16 16.57
N LYS A 5 -14.58 -46.50 16.32
CA LYS A 5 -15.69 -45.53 16.38
C LYS A 5 -16.05 -45.34 17.85
N VAL A 6 -15.89 -44.12 18.39
CA VAL A 6 -16.39 -43.74 19.73
C VAL A 6 -17.12 -42.41 19.63
N THR A 7 -18.45 -42.55 19.67
CA THR A 7 -19.45 -41.70 20.31
C THR A 7 -19.14 -40.24 20.62
N MET A 8 -19.96 -39.40 20.01
CA MET A 8 -20.39 -38.05 20.39
C MET A 8 -20.38 -37.78 21.91
N PHE A 9 -19.63 -36.75 22.32
CA PHE A 9 -19.77 -36.07 23.60
C PHE A 9 -19.91 -34.57 23.32
N ALA A 10 -21.04 -34.00 23.74
CA ALA A 10 -21.23 -32.56 23.80
C ALA A 10 -20.42 -32.00 24.97
N ALA A 11 -19.58 -30.99 24.71
CA ALA A 11 -19.00 -30.14 25.74
C ALA A 11 -18.86 -28.72 25.19
N LEU A 12 -19.80 -27.88 25.61
CA LEU A 12 -19.87 -26.45 25.38
C LEU A 12 -18.90 -25.79 26.37
N ILE A 13 -17.76 -25.26 25.89
CA ILE A 13 -16.90 -24.36 26.66
C ILE A 13 -16.51 -23.17 25.78
N CYS A 14 -17.00 -22.02 26.20
CA CYS A 14 -16.76 -20.68 25.68
C CYS A 14 -15.27 -20.33 25.66
N LEU A 15 -14.77 -19.80 24.55
CA LEU A 15 -13.82 -18.69 24.57
C LEU A 15 -14.19 -17.76 23.42
N GLY A 16 -14.75 -16.61 23.78
CA GLY A 16 -15.05 -15.53 22.87
C GLY A 16 -13.78 -15.06 22.16
N TYR A 17 -13.76 -15.22 20.86
CA TYR A 17 -12.93 -14.43 19.95
C TYR A 17 -13.87 -13.62 19.05
N GLN A 18 -14.71 -12.80 19.68
CA GLN A 18 -15.20 -11.58 19.05
C GLN A 18 -14.48 -10.42 19.74
N GLY A 19 -13.17 -10.37 19.52
CA GLY A 19 -12.29 -9.26 19.85
C GLY A 19 -11.80 -8.67 18.55
N MET A 20 -12.14 -7.40 18.35
CA MET A 20 -12.02 -6.61 17.14
C MET A 20 -10.65 -6.62 16.44
N ALA A 21 -10.72 -6.27 15.15
CA ALA A 21 -9.66 -5.64 14.34
C ALA A 21 -8.69 -6.56 13.57
N GLN A 22 -9.21 -7.31 12.59
CA GLN A 22 -8.56 -7.31 11.27
C GLN A 22 -8.95 -6.02 10.53
N ARG A 23 -8.61 -4.87 11.10
CA ARG A 23 -8.58 -3.62 10.34
C ARG A 23 -7.14 -3.57 9.86
N GLY A 24 -6.91 -3.93 8.59
CA GLY A 24 -5.59 -3.84 7.98
C GLY A 24 -4.97 -2.51 8.34
N SER A 25 -3.70 -2.54 8.77
CA SER A 25 -2.94 -1.36 9.14
C SER A 25 -3.17 -0.26 8.11
N PHE A 26 -3.81 0.84 8.55
CA PHE A 26 -3.97 2.05 7.75
C PHE A 26 -2.79 2.99 8.06
N ASP A 27 -1.60 2.44 8.26
CA ASP A 27 -0.40 3.26 8.45
C ASP A 27 -0.01 3.85 7.09
N PRO A 28 -0.04 5.19 6.92
CA PRO A 28 0.38 5.82 5.67
C PRO A 28 1.84 5.50 5.32
N ALA A 29 2.71 5.36 6.32
CA ALA A 29 4.12 5.06 6.10
C ALA A 29 4.33 3.67 5.51
N GLU A 30 3.64 2.66 6.06
CA GLU A 30 3.68 1.30 5.54
C GLU A 30 3.22 1.25 4.07
N ARG A 31 2.15 1.98 3.73
CA ARG A 31 1.62 2.00 2.35
C ARG A 31 2.56 2.64 1.35
N VAL A 32 3.21 3.74 1.72
CA VAL A 32 4.20 4.42 0.86
C VAL A 32 5.44 3.54 0.70
N SER A 33 5.95 2.96 1.79
CA SER A 33 7.08 2.03 1.76
C SER A 33 6.80 0.79 0.89
N GLN A 34 5.62 0.19 1.03
CA GLN A 34 5.20 -0.94 0.21
C GLN A 34 5.11 -0.55 -1.27
N GLU A 35 4.63 0.64 -1.60
CA GLU A 35 4.63 1.10 -3.00
C GLU A 35 6.05 1.21 -3.56
N LYS A 36 6.96 1.84 -2.81
CA LYS A 36 8.36 1.97 -3.18
C LYS A 36 8.98 0.60 -3.45
N GLN A 37 8.81 -0.34 -2.52
CA GLN A 37 9.31 -1.71 -2.67
C GLN A 37 8.79 -2.38 -3.94
N ASN A 38 7.48 -2.27 -4.21
CA ASN A 38 6.90 -2.83 -5.44
C ASN A 38 7.52 -2.23 -6.70
N VAL A 39 7.85 -0.93 -6.72
CA VAL A 39 8.52 -0.30 -7.85
C VAL A 39 9.92 -0.87 -8.03
N LEU A 40 10.73 -0.88 -6.95
CA LEU A 40 12.11 -1.37 -6.99
C LEU A 40 12.19 -2.85 -7.40
N GLU A 41 11.31 -3.70 -6.86
CA GLU A 41 11.27 -5.13 -7.19
C GLU A 41 10.75 -5.41 -8.61
N SER A 42 9.93 -4.51 -9.15
CA SER A 42 9.35 -4.69 -10.47
C SER A 42 10.31 -4.34 -11.61
N MET A 43 11.40 -3.62 -11.37
CA MET A 43 12.29 -3.10 -12.42
C MET A 43 13.72 -3.54 -12.14
N GLU A 44 14.15 -4.61 -12.81
CA GLU A 44 15.50 -5.18 -12.64
C GLU A 44 16.59 -4.31 -13.28
N ASP A 45 16.21 -3.37 -14.14
CA ASP A 45 17.07 -2.51 -14.95
C ASP A 45 17.27 -1.10 -14.37
N LEU A 46 16.86 -0.86 -13.12
CA LEU A 46 17.11 0.41 -12.43
C LEU A 46 18.60 0.58 -12.11
N THR A 47 19.18 1.70 -12.52
CA THR A 47 20.55 2.05 -12.12
C THR A 47 20.63 2.40 -10.63
N GLU A 48 21.82 2.31 -10.04
CA GLU A 48 22.03 2.73 -8.65
C GLU A 48 21.64 4.20 -8.44
N ASP A 49 21.99 5.08 -9.37
CA ASP A 49 21.61 6.49 -9.33
C ASP A 49 20.10 6.68 -9.36
N GLN A 50 19.38 5.94 -10.21
CA GLN A 50 17.91 5.98 -10.25
C GLN A 50 17.32 5.51 -8.92
N GLN A 51 17.84 4.44 -8.32
CA GLN A 51 17.36 3.93 -7.03
C GLN A 51 17.52 4.98 -5.92
N VAL A 52 18.66 5.68 -5.85
CA VAL A 52 18.89 6.76 -4.89
C VAL A 52 17.89 7.90 -5.06
N VAL A 53 17.62 8.32 -6.30
CA VAL A 53 16.66 9.41 -6.54
C VAL A 53 15.22 8.95 -6.26
N ILE A 54 14.88 7.71 -6.60
CA ILE A 54 13.57 7.12 -6.26
C ILE A 54 13.38 7.10 -4.74
N ASP A 55 14.39 6.70 -3.97
CA ASP A 55 14.33 6.73 -2.51
C ASP A 55 14.01 8.14 -1.99
N GLN A 56 14.69 9.17 -2.48
CA GLN A 56 14.43 10.57 -2.12
C GLN A 56 13.03 11.05 -2.52
N ILE A 57 12.54 10.64 -3.69
CA ILE A 57 11.17 10.95 -4.15
C ILE A 57 10.14 10.37 -3.17
N TYR A 58 10.32 9.11 -2.74
CA TYR A 58 9.40 8.46 -1.82
C TYR A 58 9.52 8.97 -0.38
N GLU A 59 10.71 9.38 0.08
CA GLU A 59 10.90 10.04 1.38
C GLU A 59 10.13 11.36 1.43
N ASN A 60 10.32 12.24 0.43
CA ASN A 60 9.58 13.50 0.32
C ASN A 60 8.06 13.26 0.23
N HIS A 61 7.64 12.28 -0.59
CA HIS A 61 6.22 11.93 -0.69
C HIS A 61 5.64 11.45 0.65
N LEU A 62 6.38 10.65 1.41
CA LEU A 62 5.97 10.20 2.74
C LEU A 62 5.78 11.37 3.70
N GLU A 63 6.74 12.30 3.75
CA GLU A 63 6.64 13.49 4.60
C GLU A 63 5.35 14.29 4.31
N LYS A 64 5.03 14.51 3.03
CA LYS A 64 3.80 15.19 2.62
C LYS A 64 2.54 14.41 2.97
N VAL A 65 2.55 13.08 2.80
CA VAL A 65 1.44 12.21 3.21
C VAL A 65 1.22 12.32 4.72
N GLN A 66 2.29 12.30 5.51
CA GLN A 66 2.24 12.45 6.97
C GLN A 66 1.71 13.83 7.38
N GLU A 67 2.16 14.91 6.73
CA GLU A 67 1.67 16.26 7.00
C GLU A 67 0.15 16.39 6.75
N ILE A 68 -0.34 15.87 5.62
CA ILE A 68 -1.78 15.90 5.29
C ILE A 68 -2.59 15.04 6.26
N THR A 69 -2.09 13.86 6.63
CA THR A 69 -2.82 12.95 7.53
C THR A 69 -2.78 13.39 8.99
N ALA A 70 -1.69 14.02 9.44
CA ALA A 70 -1.58 14.58 10.78
C ALA A 70 -2.42 15.86 10.97
N SER A 71 -2.63 16.63 9.90
CA SER A 71 -3.41 17.87 9.93
C SER A 71 -4.93 17.67 9.78
N THR A 72 -5.42 16.42 9.67
CA THR A 72 -6.82 16.14 9.37
C THR A 72 -7.41 14.97 10.17
N ASP A 73 -8.66 15.12 10.62
CA ASP A 73 -9.35 14.11 11.44
C ASP A 73 -9.98 12.96 10.63
N GLY A 74 -9.65 12.84 9.34
CA GLY A 74 -10.15 11.76 8.49
C GLY A 74 -10.33 12.12 7.02
N PRO A 75 -10.94 11.23 6.23
CA PRO A 75 -11.09 11.41 4.80
C PRO A 75 -12.09 12.54 4.47
N SER A 76 -11.57 13.67 4.01
CA SER A 76 -12.36 14.80 3.50
C SER A 76 -12.14 15.02 2.00
N PRO A 77 -13.01 15.77 1.30
CA PRO A 77 -12.75 16.20 -0.08
C PRO A 77 -11.42 16.95 -0.22
N GLU A 78 -11.08 17.78 0.75
CA GLU A 78 -9.81 18.52 0.77
C GLU A 78 -8.60 17.58 0.91
N VAL A 79 -8.66 16.60 1.81
CA VAL A 79 -7.61 15.58 1.96
C VAL A 79 -7.44 14.81 0.66
N ARG A 80 -8.54 14.43 0.00
CA ARG A 80 -8.49 13.72 -1.29
C ARG A 80 -7.82 14.57 -2.37
N GLU A 81 -8.12 15.86 -2.43
CA GLU A 81 -7.52 16.78 -3.38
C GLU A 81 -6.02 16.94 -3.11
N LYS A 82 -5.62 17.21 -1.86
CA LYS A 82 -4.20 17.30 -1.48
C LYS A 82 -3.45 16.01 -1.80
N MET A 83 -4.04 14.86 -1.50
CA MET A 83 -3.48 13.55 -1.85
C MET A 83 -3.34 13.37 -3.37
N MET A 84 -4.31 13.83 -4.16
CA MET A 84 -4.22 13.78 -5.63
C MET A 84 -3.05 14.61 -6.14
N VAL A 85 -2.88 15.83 -5.61
CA VAL A 85 -1.80 16.74 -5.97
C VAL A 85 -0.44 16.13 -5.68
N ILE A 86 -0.20 15.63 -4.45
CA ILE A 86 1.11 15.08 -4.09
C ILE A 86 1.41 13.74 -4.79
N ASN A 87 0.37 12.98 -5.18
CA ASN A 87 0.54 11.79 -6.01
C ASN A 87 0.94 12.17 -7.43
N LYS A 88 0.31 13.21 -8.00
CA LYS A 88 0.68 13.71 -9.32
C LYS A 88 2.12 14.23 -9.33
N GLU A 89 2.50 15.01 -8.32
CA GLU A 89 3.88 15.51 -8.19
C GLU A 89 4.90 14.37 -8.14
N LYS A 90 4.68 13.35 -7.30
CA LYS A 90 5.52 12.15 -7.27
C LYS A 90 5.59 11.49 -8.66
N ASN A 91 4.46 11.32 -9.34
CA ASN A 91 4.44 10.67 -10.66
C ASN A 91 5.18 11.47 -11.73
N GLU A 92 5.20 12.80 -11.65
CA GLU A 92 5.98 13.67 -12.52
C GLU A 92 7.48 13.51 -12.22
N LEU A 93 7.89 13.53 -10.95
CA LEU A 93 9.28 13.29 -10.55
C LEU A 93 9.78 11.90 -10.98
N MET A 94 8.93 10.86 -10.84
CA MET A 94 9.26 9.51 -11.33
C MET A 94 9.46 9.48 -12.84
N LYS A 95 8.72 10.30 -13.61
CA LYS A 95 8.85 10.39 -15.06
C LYS A 95 10.20 10.98 -15.48
N ASP A 96 10.70 11.94 -14.72
CA ASP A 96 11.97 12.60 -15.02
C ASP A 96 13.19 11.71 -14.73
N VAL A 97 13.03 10.71 -13.86
CA VAL A 97 14.10 9.78 -13.44
C VAL A 97 14.11 8.48 -14.25
N LEU A 98 12.92 7.97 -14.57
CA LEU A 98 12.76 6.71 -15.29
C LEU A 98 12.88 6.91 -16.80
N SER A 99 13.35 5.88 -17.50
CA SER A 99 13.21 5.83 -18.96
C SER A 99 11.73 5.71 -19.36
N ASP A 100 11.39 5.97 -20.61
CA ASP A 100 10.01 5.84 -21.11
C ASP A 100 9.44 4.42 -20.86
N GLU A 101 10.26 3.38 -21.03
CA GLU A 101 9.85 1.99 -20.80
C GLU A 101 9.62 1.68 -19.32
N GLN A 102 10.55 2.13 -18.46
CA GLN A 102 10.44 1.99 -17.01
C GLN A 102 9.23 2.76 -16.48
N TYR A 103 8.98 3.97 -17.00
CA TYR A 103 7.83 4.79 -16.64
C TYR A 103 6.51 4.13 -17.06
N ALA A 104 6.45 3.54 -18.25
CA ALA A 104 5.26 2.79 -18.67
C ALA A 104 4.97 1.60 -17.74
N LYS A 105 6.00 0.91 -17.24
CA LYS A 105 5.87 -0.16 -16.24
C LYS A 105 5.39 0.41 -14.90
N TYR A 106 5.95 1.54 -14.48
CA TYR A 106 5.53 2.28 -13.28
C TYR A 106 4.03 2.61 -13.32
N GLU A 107 3.56 3.21 -14.42
CA GLU A 107 2.15 3.57 -14.59
C GLU A 107 1.22 2.35 -14.49
N GLN A 108 1.62 1.21 -15.05
CA GLN A 108 0.84 -0.03 -14.94
C GLN A 108 0.75 -0.54 -13.50
N LEU A 109 1.82 -0.42 -12.71
CA LEU A 109 1.85 -0.84 -11.31
C LEU A 109 0.89 0.01 -10.46
N ILE A 110 0.95 1.33 -10.60
CA ILE A 110 0.10 2.24 -9.82
C ILE A 110 -1.36 2.21 -10.27
N ALA A 111 -1.64 1.96 -11.56
CA ALA A 111 -3.00 1.82 -12.08
C ALA A 111 -3.72 0.57 -11.56
N ARG A 112 -2.99 -0.53 -11.32
CA ARG A 112 -3.56 -1.79 -10.77
C ARG A 112 -4.09 -1.59 -9.34
N LYS A 113 -3.47 -0.74 -8.52
CA LYS A 113 -3.97 -0.39 -7.18
C LYS A 113 -5.35 0.30 -7.19
N GLY A 114 -5.69 1.04 -8.24
CA GLY A 114 -6.98 1.74 -8.37
C GLY A 114 -8.18 0.83 -8.71
N ARG A 115 -7.93 -0.42 -9.10
CA ARG A 115 -8.93 -1.41 -9.56
C ARG A 115 -9.14 -2.58 -8.59
N GLY A 116 -8.99 -2.34 -7.28
CA GLY A 116 -9.53 -3.28 -6.28
C GLY A 116 -11.04 -3.48 -6.51
N PRO A 117 -11.63 -4.62 -6.11
CA PRO A 117 -13.06 -4.87 -6.31
C PRO A 117 -13.84 -3.76 -5.61
N ARG A 118 -14.36 -2.80 -6.38
CA ARG A 118 -15.39 -1.89 -5.92
C ARG A 118 -16.59 -2.79 -5.67
N GLY A 119 -16.82 -3.12 -4.39
CA GLY A 119 -17.99 -3.87 -3.97
C GLY A 119 -19.22 -3.28 -4.65
N LYS A 120 -19.91 -4.12 -5.42
CA LYS A 120 -21.25 -3.83 -5.89
C LYS A 120 -22.20 -3.82 -4.71
#